data_AF-A0A6F8TR83-F1
#
_entry.id   AF-A0A6F8TR83-F1
#
_cell.length_a   1.000
_cell.length_b   1.000
_cell.length_c   1.000
_cell.angle_alpha   90.00
_cell.angle_beta   90.00
_cell.angle_gamma   90.00
#
_symmetry.space_group_name_H-M   'P 1'
#
loop_
_entity.id
_entity.type
_entity.pdbx_description
1 polymer ?
#
loop_
_entity_poly.entity_id
_entity_poly.type
_entity_poly.pdbx_seq_one_letter_code
_entity_poly.pdbx_strand_id
1 'polypeptide(L)'
;MQLSKQVAFHKVMGDPTRIKIVYLLQEECLHVGAIAGKLGLSAPTISHHLTKMKECNLVFSRKEKNTVYYHLNKKVLAHHGSVLQQFAQEGKGDVPVSDKVLKEKQKVMNNFLEKNGRLKNIPSQQKKKLFLLEHMVEGLKVGEKYPEKEVNEYIKQFHDDFATLRREFIIHQFMYRENGIYEVNPKEMWASSKLYVAEEG
;
A
#
# COMPACT_ATOMS: atom_id res chain seq x y z
N MET A 1 5.47 14.53 2.55
CA MET A 1 6.80 14.56 1.92
C MET A 1 7.45 13.20 2.09
N GLN A 2 7.99 12.61 1.01
CA GLN A 2 8.58 11.27 0.95
C GLN A 2 9.62 10.97 2.06
N LEU A 3 10.32 11.99 2.58
CA LEU A 3 11.25 11.86 3.72
C LEU A 3 10.58 11.49 5.05
N SER A 4 9.38 12.00 5.36
CA SER A 4 8.74 11.72 6.67
C SER A 4 8.37 10.25 6.81
N LYS A 5 8.07 9.57 5.69
CA LYS A 5 7.82 8.13 5.64
C LYS A 5 9.08 7.28 5.79
N GLN A 6 10.19 7.68 5.17
CA GLN A 6 11.48 7.03 5.41
C GLN A 6 11.88 7.13 6.88
N VAL A 7 11.69 8.31 7.48
CA VAL A 7 11.92 8.52 8.91
C VAL A 7 11.01 7.63 9.76
N ALA A 8 9.70 7.58 9.49
CA ALA A 8 8.76 6.74 10.24
C ALA A 8 9.11 5.25 10.12
N PHE A 9 9.36 4.77 8.90
CA PHE A 9 9.74 3.38 8.65
C PHE A 9 11.06 3.02 9.36
N HIS A 10 12.09 3.85 9.25
CA HIS A 10 13.38 3.59 9.90
C HIS A 10 13.32 3.73 11.43
N LYS A 11 12.46 4.62 11.97
CA LYS A 11 12.17 4.65 13.42
C LYS A 11 11.54 3.34 13.89
N VAL A 12 10.63 2.75 13.10
CA VAL A 12 10.11 1.41 13.40
C VAL A 12 11.24 0.39 13.28
N MET A 13 12.01 0.36 12.20
CA MET A 13 13.08 -0.64 12.00
C MET A 13 14.27 -0.50 12.96
N GLY A 14 14.47 0.65 13.59
CA GLY A 14 15.52 0.92 14.58
C GLY A 14 15.30 0.22 15.93
N ASP A 15 14.90 -1.05 15.92
CA ASP A 15 14.64 -1.87 17.10
C ASP A 15 15.05 -3.31 16.82
N PRO A 16 15.91 -3.90 17.67
CA PRO A 16 16.52 -5.20 17.41
C PRO A 16 15.48 -6.34 17.38
N THR A 17 14.41 -6.25 18.16
CA THR A 17 13.34 -7.25 18.16
C THR A 17 12.58 -7.20 16.84
N ARG A 18 12.28 -6.01 16.30
CA ARG A 18 11.59 -5.89 15.01
C ARG A 18 12.43 -6.39 13.85
N ILE A 19 13.75 -6.16 13.86
CA ILE A 19 14.65 -6.76 12.86
C ILE A 19 14.62 -8.30 12.93
N LYS A 20 14.68 -8.88 14.14
CA LYS A 20 14.57 -10.35 14.30
C LYS A 20 13.22 -10.89 13.82
N ILE A 21 12.12 -10.17 14.05
CA ILE A 21 10.80 -10.54 13.52
C ILE A 21 10.82 -10.53 11.99
N VAL A 22 11.42 -9.53 11.35
CA VAL A 22 11.58 -9.50 9.88
C VAL A 22 12.35 -10.73 9.39
N TYR A 23 13.44 -11.08 10.05
CA TYR A 23 14.22 -12.28 9.72
C TYR A 23 13.37 -13.56 9.77
N LEU A 24 12.61 -13.77 10.85
CA LEU A 24 11.73 -14.93 10.99
C LEU A 24 10.63 -14.96 9.91
N LEU A 25 9.99 -13.82 9.66
CA LEU A 25 8.88 -13.72 8.72
C LEU A 25 9.31 -13.71 7.24
N GLN A 26 10.61 -13.59 6.96
CA GLN A 26 11.16 -13.72 5.62
C GLN A 26 11.10 -15.16 5.11
N GLU A 27 11.26 -16.14 6.01
CA GLU A 27 11.25 -17.57 5.73
C GLU A 27 9.82 -18.13 5.67
N GLU A 28 9.00 -17.84 6.69
CA GLU A 28 7.66 -18.40 6.84
C GLU A 28 6.68 -17.43 7.51
N CYS A 29 5.37 -17.61 7.31
CA CYS A 29 4.37 -16.87 8.06
C CYS A 29 4.15 -17.50 9.43
N LEU A 30 4.06 -16.67 10.47
CA LEU A 30 4.03 -17.15 11.86
C LEU A 30 2.91 -16.50 12.66
N HIS A 31 2.30 -17.27 13.56
CA HIS A 31 1.40 -16.70 14.56
C HIS A 31 2.20 -16.09 15.73
N VAL A 32 1.55 -15.21 16.50
CA VAL A 32 2.20 -14.44 17.58
C VAL A 32 2.95 -15.31 18.59
N GLY A 33 2.34 -16.42 19.02
CA GLY A 33 2.96 -17.36 19.96
C GLY A 33 4.24 -18.02 19.44
N ALA A 34 4.31 -18.35 18.15
CA ALA A 34 5.51 -18.95 17.55
C ALA A 34 6.67 -17.94 17.52
N ILE A 35 6.39 -16.69 17.14
CA ILE A 35 7.36 -15.60 17.16
C ILE A 35 7.86 -15.36 18.59
N ALA A 36 6.94 -15.32 19.56
CA ALA A 36 7.25 -15.16 20.98
C ALA A 36 8.18 -16.27 21.49
N GLY A 37 7.87 -17.54 21.17
CA GLY A 37 8.71 -18.68 21.52
C GLY A 37 10.10 -18.63 20.88
N LYS A 38 10.20 -18.35 19.57
CA LYS A 38 11.48 -18.26 18.85
C LYS A 38 12.38 -17.13 19.36
N LEU A 39 11.80 -16.03 19.87
CA LEU A 39 12.54 -14.87 20.36
C LEU A 39 12.73 -14.83 21.88
N GLY A 40 12.15 -15.78 22.62
CA GLY A 40 12.20 -15.80 24.09
C GLY A 40 11.48 -14.61 24.74
N LEU A 41 10.40 -14.11 24.12
CA LEU A 41 9.64 -12.95 24.58
C LEU A 41 8.18 -13.30 24.86
N SER A 42 7.46 -12.42 25.55
CA SER A 42 6.03 -12.60 25.79
C SER A 42 5.19 -12.32 24.54
N ALA A 43 4.05 -13.00 24.40
CA ALA A 43 3.11 -12.74 23.29
C ALA A 43 2.54 -11.31 23.29
N PRO A 44 2.23 -10.66 24.43
CA PRO A 44 1.88 -9.25 24.46
C PRO A 44 2.99 -8.34 23.93
N THR A 45 4.25 -8.60 24.29
CA THR A 45 5.41 -7.85 23.77
C THR A 45 5.50 -7.97 22.25
N ILE A 46 5.40 -9.20 21.71
CA ILE A 46 5.42 -9.41 20.25
C ILE A 46 4.23 -8.74 19.57
N SER A 47 3.05 -8.79 20.18
CA SER A 47 1.85 -8.13 19.64
C SER A 47 2.07 -6.62 19.51
N HIS A 48 2.68 -5.99 20.50
CA HIS A 48 3.04 -4.57 20.47
C HIS A 48 4.02 -4.25 19.32
N HIS A 49 5.05 -5.06 19.13
CA HIS A 49 5.97 -4.90 18.00
C HIS A 49 5.25 -5.06 16.65
N LEU A 50 4.40 -6.07 16.51
CA LEU A 50 3.64 -6.34 15.28
C LEU A 50 2.64 -5.23 14.96
N THR A 51 2.02 -4.60 15.96
CA THR A 51 1.16 -3.42 15.76
C THR A 51 1.94 -2.26 15.15
N LYS A 52 3.11 -1.91 15.72
CA LYS A 52 3.98 -0.86 15.16
C LYS A 52 4.47 -1.20 13.75
N MET A 53 4.76 -2.47 13.47
CA MET A 53 5.16 -2.91 12.13
C MET A 53 4.00 -2.90 11.13
N LYS A 54 2.76 -3.08 11.59
CA LYS A 54 1.54 -2.92 10.77
C LYS A 54 1.31 -1.46 10.40
N GLU A 55 1.54 -0.53 11.32
CA GLU A 55 1.38 0.92 11.07
C GLU A 55 2.23 1.41 9.88
N CYS A 56 3.42 0.82 9.67
CA CYS A 56 4.27 1.10 8.51
C CYS A 56 4.12 0.10 7.35
N ASN A 57 3.07 -0.75 7.36
CA ASN A 57 2.80 -1.77 6.36
C ASN A 57 3.91 -2.81 6.13
N LEU A 58 4.86 -2.92 7.06
CA LEU A 58 5.95 -3.89 6.97
C LEU A 58 5.45 -5.32 7.19
N VAL A 59 4.40 -5.51 7.97
CA VAL A 59 3.74 -6.81 8.15
C VAL A 59 2.24 -6.69 7.98
N PHE A 60 1.61 -7.77 7.53
CA PHE A 60 0.15 -7.91 7.51
C PHE A 60 -0.25 -9.24 8.14
N SER A 61 -1.53 -9.40 8.48
CA SER A 61 -2.03 -10.62 9.12
C SER A 61 -3.20 -11.25 8.36
N ARG A 62 -3.26 -12.58 8.34
CA ARG A 62 -4.37 -13.36 7.82
C ARG A 62 -4.88 -14.29 8.92
N LYS A 63 -6.20 -14.47 8.97
CA LYS A 63 -6.82 -15.42 9.89
C LYS A 63 -7.02 -16.74 9.17
N GLU A 64 -6.44 -17.81 9.70
CA GLU A 64 -6.61 -19.17 9.22
C GLU A 64 -7.27 -19.98 10.34
N LYS A 65 -8.51 -20.41 10.10
CA LYS A 65 -9.39 -20.99 11.13
C LYS A 65 -9.49 -20.06 12.34
N ASN A 66 -8.94 -20.46 13.49
CA ASN A 66 -8.97 -19.69 14.73
C ASN A 66 -7.64 -18.96 15.03
N THR A 67 -6.66 -19.04 14.15
CA THR A 67 -5.30 -18.53 14.39
C THR A 67 -4.97 -17.38 13.44
N VAL A 68 -4.31 -16.34 13.95
CA VAL A 68 -3.85 -15.19 13.16
C VAL A 68 -2.36 -15.35 12.84
N TYR A 69 -2.05 -15.43 11.55
CA TYR A 69 -0.69 -15.56 11.03
C TYR A 69 -0.22 -14.23 10.44
N TYR A 70 1.00 -13.83 10.79
CA TYR A 70 1.66 -12.63 10.31
C TYR A 70 2.59 -12.97 9.15
N HIS A 71 2.63 -12.06 8.19
CA HIS A 71 3.37 -12.19 6.95
C HIS A 71 4.22 -10.94 6.75
N LEU A 72 5.45 -11.11 6.28
CA LEU A 72 6.31 -10.00 5.88
C LEU A 72 5.84 -9.41 4.55
N ASN A 73 5.69 -8.09 4.50
CA ASN A 73 5.47 -7.37 3.26
C ASN A 73 6.83 -7.09 2.57
N LYS A 74 7.35 -8.11 1.87
CA LYS A 74 8.65 -8.04 1.18
C LYS A 74 8.76 -6.85 0.21
N LYS A 75 7.63 -6.44 -0.38
CA LYS A 75 7.58 -5.30 -1.32
C LYS A 75 7.82 -3.97 -0.63
N VAL A 76 7.18 -3.74 0.53
CA VAL A 76 7.41 -2.52 1.34
C VAL A 76 8.86 -2.48 1.82
N LEU A 77 9.39 -3.61 2.30
CA LEU A 77 10.79 -3.69 2.72
C LEU A 77 11.76 -3.36 1.58
N ALA A 78 11.56 -3.96 0.39
CA ALA A 78 12.39 -3.71 -0.79
C ALA A 78 12.30 -2.25 -1.26
N HIS A 79 11.11 -1.66 -1.23
CA HIS A 79 10.92 -0.26 -1.59
C HIS A 79 11.77 0.67 -0.70
N HIS A 80 11.65 0.54 0.62
CA HIS A 80 12.42 1.36 1.56
C HIS A 80 13.94 1.12 1.44
N GLY A 81 14.36 -0.12 1.22
CA GLY A 81 15.77 -0.45 0.95
C GLY A 81 16.30 0.20 -0.33
N SER A 82 15.52 0.19 -1.42
CA SER A 82 15.92 0.79 -2.69
C SER A 82 16.13 2.31 -2.59
N VAL A 83 15.36 3.01 -1.77
CA VAL A 83 15.52 4.46 -1.56
C VAL A 83 16.84 4.78 -0.88
N LEU A 84 17.24 3.99 0.13
CA LEU A 84 18.56 4.14 0.75
C LEU A 84 19.70 3.81 -0.22
N GLN A 85 19.53 2.77 -1.04
CA GLN A 85 20.50 2.39 -2.06
C GLN A 85 20.68 3.47 -3.12
N GLN A 86 19.61 4.18 -3.48
CA GLN A 86 19.68 5.34 -4.38
C GLN A 86 20.49 6.49 -3.77
N PHE A 87 20.37 6.78 -2.47
CA PHE A 87 21.22 7.80 -1.84
C PHE A 87 22.70 7.41 -1.81
N ALA A 88 22.99 6.12 -1.77
CA ALA A 88 24.36 5.61 -1.81
C ALA A 88 24.97 5.61 -3.23
N GLN A 89 24.15 5.73 -4.28
CA GLN A 89 24.58 5.80 -5.67
C GLN A 89 24.48 7.25 -6.16
N GLU A 90 25.59 7.89 -6.51
CA GLU A 90 25.59 9.28 -7.02
C GLU A 90 24.79 9.38 -8.33
N GLY A 91 23.51 9.76 -8.25
CA GLY A 91 22.64 9.89 -9.42
C GLY A 91 21.21 10.33 -9.10
N LYS A 92 20.94 11.62 -9.31
CA LYS A 92 19.64 12.33 -9.35
C LYS A 92 18.43 11.54 -8.84
N GLY A 93 18.05 11.84 -7.60
CA GLY A 93 16.87 11.33 -6.89
C GLY A 93 15.54 11.84 -7.44
N ASP A 94 15.18 11.36 -8.62
CA ASP A 94 13.80 11.12 -9.03
C ASP A 94 13.81 9.72 -9.64
N VAL A 95 12.91 8.82 -9.22
CA VAL A 95 12.58 7.68 -10.08
C VAL A 95 11.88 8.31 -11.29
N PRO A 96 12.49 8.39 -12.48
CA PRO A 96 11.77 8.86 -13.64
C PRO A 96 10.67 7.81 -13.82
N VAL A 97 9.41 8.22 -13.75
CA VAL A 97 8.37 7.41 -14.40
C VAL A 97 8.85 7.32 -15.83
N SER A 98 9.31 6.16 -16.27
CA SER A 98 9.88 6.05 -17.61
C SER A 98 8.83 6.56 -18.60
N ASP A 99 9.25 7.26 -19.66
CA ASP A 99 8.33 7.80 -20.66
C ASP A 99 7.39 6.71 -21.21
N LYS A 100 7.84 5.44 -21.19
CA LYS A 100 7.02 4.25 -21.49
C LYS A 100 5.80 4.14 -20.57
N VAL A 101 5.98 4.29 -19.25
CA VAL A 101 4.90 4.20 -18.25
C VAL A 101 3.96 5.40 -18.33
N LEU A 102 4.45 6.63 -18.58
CA LEU A 102 3.58 7.79 -18.77
C LEU A 102 2.70 7.64 -20.01
N LYS A 103 3.29 7.20 -21.13
CA LYS A 103 2.54 6.90 -22.37
C LYS A 103 1.51 5.79 -22.17
N GLU A 104 1.86 4.75 -21.40
CA GLU A 104 0.94 3.66 -21.07
C GLU A 104 -0.22 4.14 -20.19
N LYS A 105 0.05 4.91 -19.13
CA LYS A 105 -0.98 5.52 -18.27
C LYS A 105 -1.94 6.35 -19.12
N GLN A 106 -1.43 7.21 -19.99
CA GLN A 106 -2.26 8.02 -20.89
C GLN A 106 -3.12 7.17 -21.84
N LYS A 107 -2.56 6.11 -22.42
CA LYS A 107 -3.31 5.19 -23.29
C LYS A 107 -4.44 4.49 -22.53
N VAL A 108 -4.19 4.08 -21.29
CA VAL A 108 -5.22 3.48 -20.43
C VAL A 108 -6.32 4.51 -20.13
N MET A 109 -5.97 5.75 -19.76
CA MET A 109 -6.96 6.80 -19.50
C MET A 109 -7.86 7.02 -20.73
N ASN A 110 -7.28 7.19 -21.92
CA ASN A 110 -8.04 7.42 -23.15
C ASN A 110 -8.97 6.25 -23.52
N ASN A 111 -8.55 5.02 -23.23
CA ASN A 111 -9.32 3.83 -23.58
C ASN A 111 -10.49 3.60 -22.63
N PHE A 112 -10.31 3.85 -21.33
CA PHE A 112 -11.28 3.47 -20.29
C PHE A 112 -12.12 4.64 -19.75
N LEU A 113 -11.73 5.89 -20.01
CA LEU A 113 -12.52 7.06 -19.63
C LEU A 113 -13.36 7.59 -20.81
N GLU A 114 -14.57 8.00 -20.49
CA GLU A 114 -15.42 8.82 -21.35
C GLU A 114 -14.98 10.30 -21.32
N LYS A 115 -15.50 11.11 -22.24
CA LYS A 115 -15.20 12.55 -22.30
C LYS A 115 -15.62 13.32 -21.04
N ASN A 116 -16.61 12.82 -20.30
CA ASN A 116 -17.10 13.37 -19.04
C ASN A 116 -16.28 12.91 -17.82
N GLY A 117 -15.26 12.05 -18.01
CA GLY A 117 -14.46 11.48 -16.92
C GLY A 117 -15.02 10.19 -16.28
N ARG A 118 -16.17 9.67 -16.74
CA ARG A 118 -16.72 8.39 -16.28
C ARG A 118 -15.94 7.21 -16.82
N LEU A 119 -15.88 6.14 -16.03
CA LEU A 119 -15.35 4.86 -16.45
C LEU A 119 -16.35 4.15 -17.36
N LYS A 120 -15.91 3.76 -18.55
CA LYS A 120 -16.71 2.89 -19.45
C LYS A 120 -16.99 1.54 -18.79
N ASN A 121 -15.96 0.99 -18.14
CA ASN A 121 -16.01 -0.23 -17.35
C ASN A 121 -14.80 -0.30 -16.41
N ILE A 122 -14.92 -1.02 -15.31
CA ILE A 122 -13.80 -1.32 -14.41
C ILE A 122 -12.92 -2.39 -15.10
N PRO A 123 -11.62 -2.14 -15.38
CA PRO A 123 -10.77 -3.15 -16.01
C PRO A 123 -10.51 -4.33 -15.08
N SER A 124 -10.50 -5.54 -15.64
CA SER A 124 -10.07 -6.75 -14.93
C SER A 124 -8.56 -6.79 -14.71
N GLN A 125 -7.79 -6.19 -15.61
CA GLN A 125 -6.33 -6.16 -15.56
C GLN A 125 -5.84 -5.22 -14.46
N GLN A 126 -5.12 -5.78 -13.49
CA GLN A 126 -4.70 -5.08 -12.28
C GLN A 126 -3.93 -3.78 -12.56
N LYS A 127 -2.96 -3.80 -13.47
CA LYS A 127 -2.14 -2.62 -13.81
C LYS A 127 -2.99 -1.46 -14.35
N LYS A 128 -3.95 -1.75 -15.23
CA LYS A 128 -4.88 -0.73 -15.77
C LYS A 128 -5.82 -0.20 -14.71
N LYS A 129 -6.33 -1.09 -13.85
CA LYS A 129 -7.18 -0.73 -12.72
C LYS A 129 -6.45 0.25 -11.78
N LEU A 130 -5.20 -0.02 -11.42
CA LEU A 130 -4.41 0.85 -10.54
C LEU A 130 -4.22 2.26 -11.12
N PHE A 131 -3.96 2.39 -12.43
CA PHE A 131 -3.86 3.71 -13.06
C PHE A 131 -5.15 4.53 -12.93
N LEU A 132 -6.31 3.89 -13.06
CA LEU A 132 -7.61 4.54 -12.96
C LEU A 132 -7.96 4.89 -11.51
N LEU A 133 -7.69 3.97 -10.56
CA LEU A 133 -7.90 4.22 -9.14
C LEU A 133 -7.01 5.36 -8.64
N GLU A 134 -5.76 5.40 -9.08
CA GLU A 134 -4.82 6.49 -8.80
C GLU A 134 -5.40 7.83 -9.29
N HIS A 135 -5.86 7.88 -10.54
CA HIS A 135 -6.48 9.08 -11.11
C HIS A 135 -7.73 9.53 -10.32
N MET A 136 -8.58 8.58 -9.92
CA MET A 136 -9.76 8.90 -9.11
C MET A 136 -9.38 9.48 -7.75
N VAL A 137 -8.45 8.87 -7.03
CA VAL A 137 -8.12 9.33 -5.66
C VAL A 137 -7.34 10.66 -5.67
N GLU A 138 -6.69 11.02 -6.78
CA GLU A 138 -6.06 12.34 -6.94
C GLU A 138 -7.02 13.53 -6.82
N GLY A 139 -8.33 13.33 -6.97
CA GLY A 139 -9.33 14.37 -6.71
C GLY A 139 -9.71 14.55 -5.24
N LEU A 140 -9.20 13.72 -4.33
CA LEU A 140 -9.42 13.81 -2.88
C LEU A 140 -8.19 14.38 -2.17
N LYS A 141 -8.41 15.03 -1.03
CA LYS A 141 -7.33 15.65 -0.24
C LYS A 141 -6.74 14.65 0.76
N VAL A 142 -5.42 14.61 0.84
CA VAL A 142 -4.69 13.81 1.82
C VAL A 142 -4.87 14.42 3.22
N GLY A 143 -5.18 13.57 4.21
CA GLY A 143 -5.39 13.98 5.60
C GLY A 143 -6.81 14.47 5.93
N GLU A 144 -7.69 14.57 4.93
CA GLU A 144 -9.12 14.83 5.14
C GLU A 144 -9.86 13.52 5.45
N LYS A 145 -10.84 13.60 6.36
CA LYS A 145 -11.69 12.47 6.75
C LYS A 145 -13.02 12.55 6.01
N TYR A 146 -13.34 11.50 5.27
CA TYR A 146 -14.53 11.37 4.44
C TYR A 146 -15.46 10.29 4.99
N PRO A 147 -16.66 10.63 5.46
CA PRO A 147 -17.70 9.65 5.72
C PRO A 147 -17.96 8.76 4.50
N GLU A 148 -18.31 7.50 4.75
CA GLU A 148 -18.58 6.51 3.68
C GLU A 148 -19.58 7.01 2.63
N LYS A 149 -20.59 7.75 3.07
CA LYS A 149 -21.59 8.34 2.19
C LYS A 149 -20.96 9.33 1.20
N GLU A 150 -20.03 10.16 1.65
CA GLU A 150 -19.34 11.13 0.79
C GLU A 150 -18.42 10.42 -0.21
N VAL A 151 -17.69 9.38 0.23
CA VAL A 151 -16.88 8.57 -0.68
C VAL A 151 -17.76 7.86 -1.73
N ASN A 152 -18.94 7.36 -1.35
CA ASN A 152 -19.86 6.76 -2.31
C ASN A 152 -20.33 7.77 -3.35
N GLU A 153 -20.75 8.98 -2.93
CA GLU A 153 -21.19 10.03 -3.85
C GLU A 153 -20.04 10.52 -4.74
N TYR A 154 -18.83 10.60 -4.21
CA TYR A 154 -17.62 10.91 -4.99
C TYR A 154 -17.38 9.87 -6.08
N ILE A 155 -17.39 8.58 -5.73
CA ILE A 155 -17.13 7.50 -6.68
C ILE A 155 -18.23 7.41 -7.75
N LYS A 156 -19.50 7.69 -7.39
CA LYS A 156 -20.62 7.70 -8.35
C LYS A 156 -20.43 8.67 -9.51
N GLN A 157 -19.59 9.70 -9.36
CA GLN A 157 -19.22 10.59 -10.47
C GLN A 157 -18.46 9.84 -11.56
N PHE A 158 -17.73 8.77 -11.20
CA PHE A 158 -16.92 7.95 -12.09
C PHE A 158 -17.62 6.65 -12.52
N HIS A 159 -18.34 5.97 -11.62
CA HIS A 159 -19.00 4.69 -11.92
C HIS A 159 -20.05 4.33 -10.85
N ASP A 160 -21.13 3.64 -11.24
CA ASP A 160 -22.25 3.33 -10.34
C ASP A 160 -21.94 2.19 -9.36
N ASP A 161 -21.00 1.29 -9.70
CA ASP A 161 -20.45 0.30 -8.77
C ASP A 161 -19.41 0.94 -7.83
N PHE A 162 -19.90 1.85 -6.98
CA PHE A 162 -19.09 2.50 -5.96
C PHE A 162 -18.60 1.52 -4.89
N ALA A 163 -19.35 0.44 -4.64
CA ALA A 163 -19.00 -0.56 -3.64
C ALA A 163 -17.72 -1.33 -4.02
N THR A 164 -17.56 -1.69 -5.30
CA THR A 164 -16.33 -2.32 -5.80
C THR A 164 -15.15 -1.36 -5.76
N LEU A 165 -15.27 -0.16 -6.31
CA LEU A 165 -14.16 0.80 -6.35
C LEU A 165 -13.70 1.24 -4.96
N ARG A 166 -14.63 1.40 -4.02
CA ARG A 166 -14.32 1.68 -2.62
C ARG A 166 -13.56 0.53 -1.95
N ARG A 167 -13.91 -0.73 -2.23
CA ARG A 167 -13.12 -1.90 -1.77
C ARG A 167 -11.72 -1.86 -2.38
N GLU A 168 -11.61 -1.57 -3.66
CA GLU A 168 -10.33 -1.47 -4.37
C GLU A 168 -9.44 -0.35 -3.80
N PHE A 169 -10.00 0.80 -3.40
CA PHE A 169 -9.24 1.85 -2.71
C PHE A 169 -8.58 1.37 -1.42
N ILE A 170 -9.26 0.51 -0.65
CA ILE A 170 -8.72 -0.07 0.59
C ILE A 170 -7.71 -1.17 0.28
N ILE A 171 -8.06 -2.10 -0.62
CA ILE A 171 -7.20 -3.23 -1.02
C ILE A 171 -5.85 -2.72 -1.53
N HIS A 172 -5.88 -1.65 -2.33
CA HIS A 172 -4.70 -1.04 -2.94
C HIS A 172 -4.13 0.14 -2.15
N GLN A 173 -4.56 0.31 -0.90
CA GLN A 173 -3.97 1.28 0.02
C GLN A 173 -4.00 2.72 -0.49
N PHE A 174 -4.93 3.04 -1.39
CA PHE A 174 -5.21 4.43 -1.76
C PHE A 174 -5.90 5.17 -0.61
N MET A 175 -6.73 4.46 0.15
CA MET A 175 -7.39 4.97 1.34
C MET A 175 -7.31 3.97 2.49
N TYR A 176 -7.38 4.47 3.71
CA TYR A 176 -7.67 3.69 4.91
C TYR A 176 -9.14 3.90 5.29
N ARG A 177 -9.73 2.91 5.99
CA ARG A 177 -11.11 3.01 6.49
C ARG A 177 -11.21 2.47 7.91
N GLU A 178 -11.83 3.26 8.78
CA GLU A 178 -12.16 2.89 10.15
C GLU A 178 -13.53 3.46 10.55
N ASN A 179 -14.38 2.63 11.15
CA ASN A 179 -15.71 3.03 11.63
C ASN A 179 -16.56 3.79 10.58
N GLY A 180 -16.44 3.42 9.31
CA GLY A 180 -17.18 4.06 8.22
C GLY A 180 -16.62 5.43 7.77
N ILE A 181 -15.44 5.81 8.27
CA ILE A 181 -14.71 7.00 7.85
C ILE A 181 -13.51 6.56 7.01
N TYR A 182 -13.31 7.23 5.88
CA TYR A 182 -12.20 7.02 4.96
C TYR A 182 -11.22 8.18 5.05
N GLU A 183 -9.94 7.90 4.87
CA GLU A 183 -8.90 8.92 4.77
C GLU A 183 -7.99 8.54 3.61
N VAL A 184 -7.64 9.51 2.77
CA VAL A 184 -6.71 9.27 1.67
C VAL A 184 -5.33 9.00 2.26
N ASN A 185 -4.81 7.80 1.97
CA ASN A 185 -3.46 7.48 2.40
C ASN A 185 -2.48 8.38 1.66
N PRO A 186 -1.36 8.79 2.28
CA PRO A 186 -0.34 9.54 1.56
C PRO A 186 0.19 8.71 0.36
N LYS A 187 0.41 9.37 -0.79
CA LYS A 187 0.64 8.73 -2.12
C LYS A 187 1.64 7.58 -2.14
N GLU A 188 2.63 7.60 -1.25
CA GLU A 188 3.67 6.57 -1.16
C GLU A 188 3.18 5.24 -0.54
N MET A 189 1.97 5.18 0.03
CA MET A 189 1.33 3.94 0.47
C MET A 189 0.50 3.29 -0.63
N TRP A 190 0.17 4.03 -1.69
CA TRP A 190 -0.67 3.54 -2.77
C TRP A 190 0.05 2.37 -3.43
N ALA A 191 -0.71 1.34 -3.82
CA ALA A 191 -0.21 0.29 -4.68
C ALA A 191 0.12 0.93 -6.04
N SER A 192 1.32 1.51 -6.14
CA SER A 192 1.73 2.29 -7.29
C SER A 192 1.93 1.36 -8.49
N SER A 193 1.55 1.84 -9.66
CA SER A 193 1.98 1.28 -10.94
C SER A 193 3.51 1.17 -11.07
N LYS A 194 4.29 1.97 -10.31
CA LYS A 194 5.75 1.86 -10.22
C LYS A 194 6.22 0.53 -9.60
N LEU A 195 5.40 -0.14 -8.79
CA LEU A 195 5.71 -1.46 -8.20
C LEU A 195 5.57 -2.62 -9.20
N TYR A 196 5.09 -2.37 -10.42
CA TYR A 196 4.87 -3.39 -11.47
C TYR A 196 5.71 -3.13 -12.74
N VAL A 197 6.85 -2.43 -12.62
CA VAL A 197 7.81 -2.27 -13.73
C VAL A 197 8.77 -3.48 -13.84
N ALA A 198 8.78 -4.39 -12.86
CA ALA A 198 9.74 -5.50 -12.81
C ALA A 198 9.16 -6.90 -13.13
N GLU A 199 8.01 -6.98 -13.81
CA GLU A 199 7.47 -8.26 -14.32
C GLU A 199 7.04 -8.10 -15.78
N GLU A 200 8.02 -7.86 -16.67
CA GLU A 200 7.94 -8.34 -18.05
C GLU A 200 9.02 -9.42 -18.18
N GLY A 201 8.61 -10.66 -17.91
CA GLY A 201 9.21 -11.86 -18.49
C GLY A 201 8.33 -12.33 -19.64
#